data_AF-A0A9E5V8U4-F1
#
_entry.id   AF-A0A9E5V8U4-F1
#
_cell.length_a   1.000
_cell.length_b   1.000
_cell.length_c   1.000
_cell.angle_alpha   90.00
_cell.angle_beta   90.00
_cell.angle_gamma   90.00
#
_symmetry.space_group_name_H-M   'P 1'
#
loop_
_entity.id
_entity.type
_entity.pdbx_description
1 polymer ?
#
loop_
_entity_poly.entity_id
_entity_poly.type
_entity_poly.pdbx_seq_one_letter_code
_entity_poly.pdbx_strand_id
1 'polypeptide(L)'
;MKTPQQITTELNQFTGSMNLYKHWLGLKYTDGIKYLASETSSYWLLDAIFSHQTKQFLSNQNLREFQIWHLRVENNSGILVCEWDTNQEVLRQEIEYTYFPLSHIKLYLVETILMLPSEY
;
A
#
# COMPACT_ATOMS: atom_id res chain seq x y z
N MET A 1 -11.55 7.34 17.63
CA MET A 1 -10.88 7.06 16.34
C MET A 1 -10.37 8.37 15.81
N LYS A 2 -9.15 8.39 15.24
CA LYS A 2 -8.59 9.60 14.63
C LYS A 2 -9.37 9.98 13.37
N THR A 3 -9.42 11.27 13.07
CA THR A 3 -10.01 11.76 11.82
C THR A 3 -9.08 11.46 10.64
N PRO A 4 -9.60 11.43 9.39
CA PRO A 4 -8.76 11.28 8.20
C PRO A 4 -7.61 12.28 8.15
N GLN A 5 -7.86 13.54 8.54
CA GLN A 5 -6.85 14.60 8.57
C GLN A 5 -5.73 14.33 9.60
N GLN A 6 -6.09 13.81 10.78
CA GLN A 6 -5.10 13.43 11.80
C GLN A 6 -4.24 12.26 11.31
N ILE A 7 -4.87 11.25 10.70
CA ILE A 7 -4.17 10.10 10.13
C ILE A 7 -3.17 10.56 9.07
N THR A 8 -3.59 11.39 8.10
CA THR A 8 -2.71 11.93 7.06
C THR A 8 -1.56 12.75 7.65
N THR A 9 -1.84 13.58 8.67
CA THR A 9 -0.80 14.39 9.32
C THR A 9 0.26 13.53 9.98
N GLU A 10 -0.14 12.47 10.69
CA GLU A 10 0.77 11.54 11.34
C GLU A 10 1.55 10.69 10.31
N LEU A 11 0.91 10.24 9.23
CA LEU A 11 1.58 9.52 8.13
C LEU A 11 2.72 10.34 7.53
N ASN A 12 2.54 11.66 7.39
CA ASN A 12 3.57 12.55 6.85
C ASN A 12 4.78 12.74 7.79
N GLN A 13 4.70 12.31 9.05
CA GLN A 13 5.84 12.35 9.98
C GLN A 13 6.79 11.15 9.81
N PHE A 14 6.37 10.10 9.12
CA PHE A 14 7.24 8.95 8.85
C PHE A 14 8.20 9.27 7.71
N THR A 15 9.49 9.37 8.04
CA THR A 15 10.58 9.61 7.09
C THR A 15 11.67 8.56 7.29
N GLY A 16 11.82 7.69 6.31
CA GLY A 16 12.57 6.44 6.46
C GLY A 16 11.95 5.48 7.49
N SER A 17 12.56 4.32 7.68
CA SER A 17 12.07 3.29 8.61
C SER A 17 13.25 2.68 9.38
N MET A 18 13.13 2.58 10.70
CA MET A 18 14.13 1.88 11.53
C MET A 18 13.81 0.40 11.66
N ASN A 19 12.54 0.03 11.51
CA ASN A 19 12.08 -1.35 11.60
C ASN A 19 11.48 -1.82 10.29
N LEU A 20 11.59 -3.12 10.05
CA LEU A 20 10.86 -3.80 8.98
C LEU A 20 10.03 -4.93 9.60
N TYR A 21 8.73 -4.89 9.36
CA TYR A 21 7.79 -5.89 9.82
C TYR A 21 7.56 -6.90 8.72
N LYS A 22 7.38 -8.17 9.10
CA LYS A 22 7.18 -9.25 8.14
C LYS A 22 5.70 -9.58 8.03
N HIS A 23 5.19 -9.57 6.80
CA HIS A 23 3.89 -10.12 6.46
C HIS A 23 3.95 -11.64 6.37
N TRP A 24 2.84 -12.32 6.62
CA TRP A 24 2.79 -13.79 6.59
C TRP A 24 3.10 -14.39 5.21
N LEU A 25 2.86 -13.63 4.13
CA LEU A 25 3.27 -13.95 2.75
C LEU A 25 4.79 -13.78 2.48
N GLY A 26 5.58 -13.38 3.48
CA GLY A 26 7.04 -13.29 3.38
C GLY A 26 7.59 -11.91 3.00
N LEU A 27 6.75 -11.01 2.48
CA LEU A 27 7.10 -9.62 2.19
C LEU A 27 7.22 -8.80 3.49
N LYS A 28 7.81 -7.60 3.38
CA LYS A 28 8.05 -6.71 4.52
C LYS A 28 7.36 -5.37 4.32
N TYR A 29 7.23 -4.61 5.41
CA TYR A 29 6.70 -3.25 5.38
C TYR A 29 7.29 -2.39 6.49
N THR A 30 7.24 -1.06 6.30
CA THR A 30 7.85 -0.04 7.16
C THR A 30 7.00 0.33 8.37
N ASP A 31 7.57 1.16 9.26
CA ASP A 31 6.90 1.75 10.41
C ASP A 31 5.65 2.56 10.00
N GLY A 32 5.71 3.35 8.93
CA GLY A 32 4.57 4.11 8.42
C GLY A 32 3.43 3.23 7.91
N ILE A 33 3.74 2.14 7.21
CA ILE A 33 2.73 1.17 6.77
C ILE A 33 2.09 0.42 7.94
N LYS A 34 2.90 0.04 8.94
CA LYS A 34 2.36 -0.59 10.15
C LYS A 34 1.40 0.35 10.87
N TYR A 35 1.79 1.61 11.03
CA TYR A 35 0.95 2.63 11.63
C TYR A 35 -0.36 2.78 10.85
N LEU A 36 -0.29 2.97 9.52
CA LEU A 36 -1.45 3.03 8.64
C LEU A 36 -2.41 1.86 8.91
N ALA A 37 -1.93 0.63 8.72
CA ALA A 37 -2.76 -0.58 8.84
C ALA A 37 -3.39 -0.73 10.23
N SER A 38 -2.68 -0.35 11.29
CA SER A 38 -3.17 -0.42 12.67
C SER A 38 -4.23 0.64 12.99
N GLU A 39 -3.99 1.89 12.60
CA GLU A 39 -4.88 3.01 12.92
C GLU A 39 -6.17 2.95 12.09
N THR A 40 -6.08 2.50 10.83
CA THR A 40 -7.23 2.37 9.93
C THR A 40 -7.85 0.98 9.92
N SER A 41 -7.37 0.05 10.75
CA SER A 41 -7.81 -1.36 10.76
C SER A 41 -7.80 -2.01 9.37
N SER A 42 -6.79 -1.69 8.56
CA SER A 42 -6.73 -2.04 7.13
C SER A 42 -5.56 -2.95 6.77
N TYR A 43 -5.28 -3.95 7.61
CA TYR A 43 -4.33 -5.01 7.26
C TYR A 43 -4.73 -5.76 5.96
N TRP A 44 -6.03 -5.78 5.64
CA TRP A 44 -6.53 -6.28 4.36
C TRP A 44 -5.88 -5.61 3.14
N LEU A 45 -5.41 -4.36 3.25
CA LEU A 45 -4.73 -3.67 2.15
C LEU A 45 -3.36 -4.29 1.87
N LEU A 46 -2.65 -4.70 2.94
CA LEU A 46 -1.40 -5.44 2.81
C LEU A 46 -1.66 -6.82 2.21
N ASP A 47 -2.70 -7.52 2.68
CA ASP A 47 -3.11 -8.81 2.10
C ASP A 47 -3.41 -8.67 0.61
N ALA A 48 -4.18 -7.64 0.21
CA ALA A 48 -4.54 -7.39 -1.18
C ALA A 48 -3.29 -7.16 -2.05
N ILE A 49 -2.41 -6.22 -1.66
CA ILE A 49 -1.18 -5.90 -2.41
C ILE A 49 -0.24 -7.11 -2.49
N PHE A 50 -0.02 -7.79 -1.37
CA PHE A 50 0.94 -8.89 -1.27
C PHE A 50 0.44 -10.18 -1.93
N SER A 51 -0.87 -10.41 -2.00
CA SER A 51 -1.44 -11.57 -2.70
C SER A 51 -1.18 -11.53 -4.21
N HIS A 52 -1.00 -10.34 -4.79
CA HIS A 52 -0.66 -10.17 -6.21
C HIS A 52 0.80 -10.48 -6.54
N GLN A 53 1.67 -10.64 -5.55
CA GLN A 53 3.12 -10.87 -5.72
C GLN A 53 3.44 -12.33 -6.11
N THR A 54 2.73 -12.82 -7.13
CA THR A 54 2.86 -14.18 -7.66
C THR A 54 4.09 -14.30 -8.56
N LYS A 55 4.55 -15.55 -8.80
CA LYS A 55 5.66 -15.81 -9.74
C LYS A 55 5.39 -15.28 -11.15
N GLN A 56 4.12 -15.30 -11.59
CA GLN A 56 3.73 -14.80 -12.90
C GLN A 56 3.75 -13.28 -12.94
N PHE A 57 3.18 -12.61 -11.94
CA PHE A 57 3.19 -11.15 -11.86
C PHE A 57 4.62 -10.62 -11.80
N LEU A 58 5.45 -11.23 -10.95
CA LEU A 58 6.86 -10.95 -10.83
C LEU A 58 7.70 -11.56 -11.97
N SER A 59 7.14 -12.07 -13.06
CA SER A 59 7.96 -12.48 -14.22
C SER A 59 8.56 -11.27 -14.95
N ASN A 60 7.92 -10.10 -14.82
CA ASN A 60 8.41 -8.83 -15.33
C ASN A 60 9.42 -8.21 -14.35
N GLN A 61 10.64 -7.93 -14.85
CA GLN A 61 11.73 -7.40 -14.02
C GLN A 61 11.40 -6.04 -13.41
N ASN A 62 10.79 -5.13 -14.17
CA ASN A 62 10.47 -3.81 -13.67
C ASN A 62 9.50 -3.91 -12.46
N LEU A 63 8.55 -4.87 -12.48
CA LEU A 63 7.62 -5.09 -11.35
C LEU A 63 8.32 -5.69 -10.13
N ARG A 64 9.43 -6.40 -10.32
CA ARG A 64 10.24 -6.87 -9.19
C ARG A 64 10.94 -5.72 -8.49
N GLU A 65 11.38 -4.71 -9.23
CA GLU A 65 12.19 -3.64 -8.68
C GLU A 65 11.33 -2.57 -8.01
N PHE A 66 10.26 -2.13 -8.69
CA PHE A 66 9.45 -1.02 -8.21
C PHE A 66 7.99 -1.08 -8.69
N GLN A 67 7.07 -0.83 -7.78
CA GLN A 67 5.63 -0.76 -8.04
C GLN A 67 5.01 0.42 -7.31
N ILE A 68 4.11 1.12 -7.98
CA ILE A 68 3.31 2.19 -7.37
C ILE A 68 1.89 1.65 -7.14
N TRP A 69 1.44 1.69 -5.89
CA TRP A 69 0.11 1.25 -5.52
C TRP A 69 -0.76 2.43 -5.11
N HIS A 70 -1.96 2.48 -5.68
CA HIS A 70 -2.97 3.48 -5.37
C HIS A 70 -4.25 2.81 -4.90
N LEU A 71 -4.71 3.16 -3.70
CA LEU A 71 -6.07 2.85 -3.26
C LEU A 71 -6.88 4.15 -3.31
N ARG A 72 -7.93 4.17 -4.11
CA ARG A 72 -8.94 5.25 -4.14
C ARG A 72 -10.23 4.74 -3.52
N VAL A 73 -10.86 5.51 -2.64
CA VAL A 73 -12.09 5.14 -1.94
C VAL A 73 -13.16 6.20 -2.16
N GLU A 74 -14.32 5.75 -2.62
CA GLU A 74 -15.49 6.58 -2.88
C GLU A 74 -16.75 5.79 -2.51
N ASN A 75 -17.66 6.40 -1.75
CA ASN A 75 -18.95 5.80 -1.35
C ASN A 75 -18.81 4.38 -0.74
N ASN A 76 -17.81 4.19 0.14
CA ASN A 76 -17.48 2.90 0.76
C ASN A 76 -17.02 1.80 -0.21
N SER A 77 -16.78 2.09 -1.48
CA SER A 77 -16.11 1.18 -2.41
C SER A 77 -14.69 1.66 -2.69
N GLY A 78 -13.81 0.73 -3.07
CA GLY A 78 -12.41 1.03 -3.35
C GLY A 78 -11.96 0.54 -4.72
N ILE A 79 -10.98 1.22 -5.30
CA ILE A 79 -10.24 0.74 -6.47
C ILE A 79 -8.77 0.73 -6.08
N LEU A 80 -8.18 -0.47 -6.07
CA LEU A 80 -6.75 -0.68 -5.87
C LEU A 80 -6.09 -0.88 -7.22
N VAL A 81 -5.16 0.00 -7.56
CA VAL A 81 -4.41 -0.03 -8.82
C VAL A 81 -2.93 -0.20 -8.50
N CYS A 82 -2.26 -1.04 -9.28
CA CYS A 82 -0.81 -1.06 -9.38
C CYS A 82 -0.42 -0.43 -10.72
N GLU A 83 0.57 0.45 -10.68
CA GLU A 83 1.05 1.22 -11.83
C GLU A 83 2.57 1.11 -11.96
N TRP A 84 3.03 1.22 -13.20
CA TRP A 84 4.42 1.52 -13.54
C TRP A 84 4.80 2.95 -13.12
N ASP A 85 6.10 3.20 -13.00
CA ASP A 85 6.65 4.57 -12.89
C ASP A 85 6.39 5.44 -14.15
N THR A 86 5.82 4.85 -15.20
CA THR A 86 5.35 5.54 -16.41
C THR A 86 3.86 5.91 -16.37
N ASN A 87 3.19 5.80 -15.22
CA ASN A 87 1.74 5.99 -15.03
C ASN A 87 0.86 5.02 -15.86
N GLN A 88 1.40 3.85 -16.21
CA GLN A 88 0.64 2.82 -16.90
C GLN A 88 0.14 1.81 -15.88
N GLU A 89 -1.19 1.61 -15.84
CA GLU A 89 -1.82 0.59 -15.00
C GLU A 89 -1.39 -0.82 -15.42
N VAL A 90 -1.01 -1.64 -14.44
CA VAL A 90 -0.64 -3.05 -14.64
C VAL A 90 -1.64 -4.01 -14.02
N LEU A 91 -2.33 -3.56 -12.99
CA LEU A 91 -3.30 -4.35 -12.25
C LEU A 91 -4.35 -3.43 -11.67
N ARG A 92 -5.60 -3.88 -11.72
CA ARG A 92 -6.73 -3.21 -11.11
C ARG A 92 -7.55 -4.25 -10.34
N GLN A 93 -7.85 -3.94 -9.08
CA GLN A 93 -8.73 -4.71 -8.23
C GLN A 93 -9.83 -3.79 -7.71
N GLU A 94 -11.08 -4.17 -7.96
CA GLU A 94 -12.24 -3.53 -7.36
C GLU A 94 -12.47 -4.09 -5.95
N ILE A 95 -12.76 -3.20 -5.02
CA ILE A 95 -13.09 -3.50 -3.64
C ILE A 95 -14.55 -3.08 -3.47
N GLU A 96 -15.44 -4.07 -3.45
CA GLU A 96 -16.88 -3.83 -3.34
C GLU A 96 -17.23 -2.98 -2.13
N TYR A 97 -16.56 -3.25 -0.99
CA TYR A 97 -16.82 -2.56 0.25
C TYR A 97 -15.58 -2.38 1.14
N THR A 98 -15.43 -1.19 1.72
CA THR A 98 -14.37 -0.84 2.67
C THR A 98 -14.79 0.30 3.61
N TYR A 99 -14.23 0.27 4.82
CA TYR A 99 -14.32 1.36 5.80
C TYR A 99 -13.02 2.18 5.86
N PHE A 100 -12.13 2.04 4.87
CA PHE A 100 -10.87 2.76 4.87
C PHE A 100 -11.14 4.28 4.87
N PRO A 101 -10.56 5.04 5.82
CA PRO A 101 -11.01 6.39 6.12
C PRO A 101 -10.45 7.46 5.19
N LEU A 102 -9.41 7.16 4.40
CA LEU A 102 -8.82 8.10 3.46
C LEU A 102 -9.41 7.90 2.07
N SER A 103 -9.70 9.00 1.37
CA SER A 103 -10.17 8.96 -0.02
C SER A 103 -9.10 8.44 -0.98
N HIS A 104 -7.81 8.60 -0.63
CA HIS A 104 -6.70 8.14 -1.43
C HIS A 104 -5.47 7.84 -0.56
N ILE A 105 -4.73 6.79 -0.92
CA ILE A 105 -3.36 6.56 -0.45
C ILE A 105 -2.49 6.06 -1.61
N LYS A 106 -1.26 6.59 -1.69
CA LYS A 106 -0.20 6.16 -2.60
C LYS A 106 0.87 5.44 -1.79
N LEU A 107 1.25 4.24 -2.19
CA LEU A 107 2.27 3.41 -1.54
C LEU A 107 3.30 2.95 -2.58
N TYR A 108 4.53 2.66 -2.13
CA TYR A 108 5.56 2.05 -2.97
C TYR A 108 5.87 0.65 -2.48
N LEU A 109 5.91 -0.31 -3.40
CA LEU A 109 6.48 -1.63 -3.13
C LEU A 109 7.80 -1.73 -3.90
N VAL A 110 8.90 -1.72 -3.15
CA VAL A 110 10.25 -1.73 -3.70
C VAL A 110 10.89 -3.05 -3.33
N GLU A 111 11.24 -3.83 -4.34
CA GLU A 111 11.60 -5.24 -4.20
C GLU A 111 10.55 -6.06 -3.43
N THR A 112 10.71 -6.15 -2.12
CA THR A 112 9.83 -6.91 -1.23
C THR A 112 9.34 -6.09 -0.04
N ILE A 113 9.56 -4.77 -0.05
CA ILE A 113 9.25 -3.87 1.07
C ILE A 113 8.19 -2.85 0.64
N LEU A 114 7.03 -2.89 1.29
CA LEU A 114 5.98 -1.88 1.14
C LEU A 114 6.26 -0.69 2.06
N MET A 115 6.17 0.52 1.53
CA MET A 115 6.53 1.75 2.25
C MET A 115 5.67 2.94 1.81
N LEU A 116 5.60 3.98 2.66
CA LEU A 116 5.06 5.27 2.27
C LEU A 116 6.02 5.98 1.29
N PRO A 117 5.53 6.91 0.44
CA PRO A 117 6.39 7.69 -0.44
C PRO A 117 7.44 8.53 0.28
N SER A 118 7.19 8.93 1.53
CA SER A 118 8.14 9.66 2.38
C SER A 118 9.19 8.76 3.04
N GLU A 119 9.03 7.44 2.94
CA GLU A 119 9.95 6.43 3.49
C GLU A 119 10.85 5.78 2.42
N TYR A 120 10.66 6.14 1.15
CA TYR A 120 11.51 5.75 0.01
C TYR A 120 12.64 6.77 -0.20
#